data_AF-A0A0P7J802-F1
#
_entry.id   AF-A0A0P7J802-F1
#
_cell.length_a   1.000
_cell.length_b   1.000
_cell.length_c   1.000
_cell.angle_alpha   90.00
_cell.angle_beta   90.00
_cell.angle_gamma   90.00
#
_symmetry.space_group_name_H-M   'P 1'
#
loop_
_entity.id
_entity.type
_entity.pdbx_description
1 polymer ?
#
loop_
_entity_poly.entity_id
_entity_poly.type
_entity_poly.pdbx_seq_one_letter_code
_entity_poly.pdbx_strand_id
1 'polypeptide(L)'
;MKKLTLISLSVILAASGCTVVPGSGLPTGNKTVVHHENDDDEKVQLDSRVNIYPITLNLLQSIEAPPKVNRPNHELEKRKSSYRYTLGKGDVLNIRVWYHPDLNTPATIGAPSSNAGTLSTTLQNQQSNNGIWVNDHGRIFFPLVGEITVVGKTINQVQSELSSRLKRYIKNPQVEVNVAEFRSQRVSVSGSVRQAGQLPITNVPMTLLDAIDLAGGITDQADPQSVKWTHKGVDHTISIEDLRANGDATQNHLLSDGDIIYVPSNENSKVFVLGEVTRQSSLRMPPKGITLTEAMSEAGGMDQIHANASGVFVIRNVPSDIEKPIHVYQLNLKDATAYALGNRFKLQTNDVVYVTAAPVTRWDRVVSQAVGLANTVSAVNNSF
;
A
#
# COMPACT_ATOMS: atom_id res chain seq x y z
N MET A 1 -37.96 -71.27 -35.13
CA MET A 1 -37.86 -70.61 -33.81
C MET A 1 -36.36 -70.44 -33.52
N LYS A 2 -35.56 -69.49 -34.03
CA LYS A 2 -35.65 -68.07 -34.42
C LYS A 2 -35.93 -67.09 -33.25
N LYS A 3 -34.84 -66.38 -32.89
CA LYS A 3 -34.76 -65.00 -32.36
C LYS A 3 -35.26 -64.77 -30.93
N LEU A 4 -34.38 -64.84 -29.92
CA LEU A 4 -34.63 -64.13 -28.65
C LEU A 4 -33.41 -63.87 -27.74
N THR A 5 -32.20 -64.35 -28.05
CA THR A 5 -31.03 -64.22 -27.14
C THR A 5 -30.02 -63.13 -27.50
N LEU A 6 -30.35 -62.20 -28.40
CA LEU A 6 -29.42 -61.14 -28.85
C LEU A 6 -29.82 -59.71 -28.45
N ILE A 7 -30.89 -59.55 -27.66
CA ILE A 7 -31.39 -58.21 -27.26
C ILE A 7 -30.85 -57.77 -25.88
N SER A 8 -30.30 -58.69 -25.08
CA SER A 8 -29.81 -58.36 -23.74
C SER A 8 -28.45 -57.64 -23.71
N LEU A 9 -27.63 -57.73 -24.77
CA LEU A 9 -26.29 -57.11 -24.79
C LEU A 9 -26.25 -55.74 -25.50
N SER A 10 -27.29 -55.39 -26.26
CA SER A 10 -27.36 -54.12 -27.00
C SER A 10 -27.98 -52.95 -26.21
N VAL A 11 -28.60 -53.22 -25.05
CA VAL A 11 -29.26 -52.17 -24.24
C VAL A 11 -28.28 -51.49 -23.27
N ILE A 12 -27.12 -52.11 -22.98
CA ILE A 12 -26.12 -51.53 -22.06
C ILE A 12 -25.22 -50.49 -22.77
N LEU A 13 -25.17 -50.47 -24.10
CA LEU A 13 -24.37 -49.50 -24.86
C LEU A 13 -25.10 -48.17 -25.16
N ALA A 14 -26.38 -48.04 -24.81
CA ALA A 14 -27.16 -46.82 -25.07
C ALA A 14 -27.26 -45.86 -23.86
N ALA A 15 -26.66 -46.18 -22.72
CA ALA A 15 -26.58 -45.28 -21.56
C ALA A 15 -25.34 -44.37 -21.64
N SER A 16 -25.17 -43.68 -22.78
CA SER A 16 -24.23 -42.57 -22.88
C SER A 16 -24.95 -41.29 -22.49
N GLY A 17 -24.49 -40.66 -21.40
CA GLY A 17 -24.64 -39.22 -21.21
C GLY A 17 -25.82 -38.76 -20.38
N CYS A 18 -25.78 -39.03 -19.08
CA CYS A 18 -26.33 -38.11 -18.07
C CYS A 18 -25.43 -38.17 -16.83
N THR A 19 -24.25 -37.53 -16.89
CA THR A 19 -23.47 -37.22 -15.69
C THR A 19 -24.15 -36.06 -14.98
N VAL A 20 -25.22 -36.36 -14.23
CA VAL A 20 -25.82 -35.41 -13.30
C VAL A 20 -24.90 -35.33 -12.08
N VAL A 21 -23.87 -34.49 -12.17
CA VAL A 21 -23.07 -34.10 -11.01
C VAL A 21 -23.88 -33.06 -10.25
N PRO A 22 -24.23 -33.26 -8.97
CA PRO A 22 -24.91 -32.25 -8.17
C PRO A 22 -23.99 -31.03 -7.99
N GLY A 23 -24.41 -29.88 -8.50
CA GLY A 23 -23.67 -28.62 -8.41
C GLY A 23 -24.22 -27.58 -9.39
N SER A 24 -24.00 -26.29 -9.12
CA SER A 24 -24.30 -25.23 -10.08
C SER A 24 -23.29 -25.30 -11.25
N GLY A 25 -23.72 -25.84 -12.39
CA GLY A 25 -22.96 -25.81 -13.64
C GLY A 25 -23.16 -24.50 -14.40
N LEU A 26 -22.12 -24.01 -15.06
CA LEU A 26 -22.21 -22.88 -16.00
C LEU A 26 -22.18 -23.42 -17.44
N PRO A 27 -23.32 -23.73 -18.07
CA PRO A 27 -23.34 -24.21 -19.44
C PRO A 27 -22.86 -23.10 -20.39
N THR A 28 -21.73 -23.32 -21.04
CA THR A 28 -21.10 -22.38 -21.99
C THR A 28 -21.56 -22.57 -23.44
N GLY A 29 -22.27 -23.67 -23.74
CA GLY A 29 -22.61 -24.06 -25.12
C GLY A 29 -23.42 -23.05 -25.94
N ASN A 30 -24.17 -22.15 -25.30
CA ASN A 30 -24.95 -21.09 -25.96
C ASN A 30 -24.39 -19.68 -25.69
N LYS A 31 -23.17 -19.57 -25.15
CA LYS A 31 -22.55 -18.29 -24.81
C LYS A 31 -21.46 -17.99 -25.83
N THR A 32 -21.39 -16.75 -26.29
CA THR A 32 -20.24 -16.26 -27.06
C THR A 32 -19.04 -16.22 -26.12
N VAL A 33 -18.10 -17.14 -26.33
CA VAL A 33 -16.80 -17.09 -25.68
C VAL A 33 -15.94 -16.11 -26.48
N VAL A 34 -15.55 -15.01 -25.85
CA VAL A 34 -14.69 -14.01 -26.47
C VAL A 34 -13.25 -14.45 -26.27
N HIS A 35 -12.54 -14.66 -27.37
CA HIS A 35 -11.11 -14.95 -27.45
C HIS A 35 -10.39 -13.70 -27.97
N HIS A 36 -9.26 -13.33 -27.37
CA HIS A 36 -8.43 -12.23 -27.86
C HIS A 36 -7.54 -12.69 -29.03
N GLU A 37 -7.07 -11.78 -29.89
CA GLU A 37 -6.07 -12.11 -30.92
C GLU A 37 -4.85 -12.79 -30.24
N ASN A 38 -4.52 -14.02 -30.67
CA ASN A 38 -3.58 -15.01 -30.08
C ASN A 38 -4.16 -16.03 -29.08
N ASP A 39 -5.47 -16.07 -28.84
CA ASP A 39 -6.14 -17.19 -28.14
C ASP A 39 -6.50 -18.36 -29.08
N ASP A 40 -6.12 -18.27 -30.36
CA ASP A 40 -6.30 -19.32 -31.36
C ASP A 40 -5.24 -20.41 -31.20
N ASP A 41 -5.54 -21.37 -30.33
CA ASP A 41 -5.25 -22.79 -30.55
C ASP A 41 -5.87 -23.59 -29.40
N GLU A 42 -6.33 -24.81 -29.71
CA GLU A 42 -6.70 -25.83 -28.75
C GLU A 42 -5.68 -25.90 -27.59
N LYS A 43 -6.06 -25.31 -26.44
CA LYS A 43 -5.22 -25.15 -25.25
C LYS A 43 -4.09 -24.14 -25.45
N VAL A 44 -4.26 -22.94 -24.89
CA VAL A 44 -3.17 -22.33 -24.12
C VAL A 44 -2.77 -23.38 -23.08
N GLN A 45 -1.81 -24.25 -23.41
CA GLN A 45 -1.36 -25.31 -22.52
C GLN A 45 -0.72 -24.61 -21.32
N LEU A 46 -1.48 -24.51 -20.23
CA LEU A 46 -1.01 -23.91 -18.98
C LEU A 46 0.38 -24.45 -18.60
N ASP A 47 0.60 -25.75 -18.88
CA ASP A 47 1.85 -26.47 -18.70
C ASP A 47 3.06 -25.82 -19.38
N SER A 48 2.92 -25.20 -20.55
CA SER A 48 4.04 -24.54 -21.25
C SER A 48 4.39 -23.17 -20.67
N ARG A 49 3.48 -22.59 -19.87
CA ARG A 49 3.61 -21.26 -19.23
C ARG A 49 3.93 -21.32 -17.74
N VAL A 50 4.30 -22.49 -17.24
CA VAL A 50 4.61 -22.73 -15.83
C VAL A 50 6.09 -23.10 -15.67
N ASN A 51 6.73 -22.51 -14.65
CA ASN A 51 8.02 -22.96 -14.14
C ASN A 51 7.82 -23.61 -12.76
N ILE A 52 8.46 -24.76 -12.52
CA ILE A 52 8.44 -25.45 -11.23
C ILE A 52 9.81 -25.35 -10.57
N TYR A 53 9.85 -24.84 -9.34
CA TYR A 53 11.06 -24.62 -8.56
C TYR A 53 10.99 -25.42 -7.25
N PRO A 54 11.90 -26.38 -7.01
CA PRO A 54 11.98 -27.01 -5.71
C PRO A 54 12.52 -26.01 -4.66
N ILE A 55 11.82 -25.87 -3.53
CA ILE A 55 12.25 -25.02 -2.41
C ILE A 55 13.45 -25.69 -1.74
N THR A 56 14.64 -25.21 -2.10
CA THR A 56 15.94 -25.66 -1.60
C THR A 56 16.67 -24.50 -0.95
N LEU A 57 17.73 -24.78 -0.18
CA LEU A 57 18.59 -23.72 0.39
C LEU A 57 19.16 -22.80 -0.69
N ASN A 58 19.58 -23.35 -1.82
CA ASN A 58 20.13 -22.56 -2.94
C ASN A 58 19.07 -21.65 -3.57
N LEU A 59 17.83 -22.15 -3.73
CA LEU A 59 16.74 -21.32 -4.20
C LEU A 59 16.47 -20.18 -3.21
N LEU A 60 16.37 -20.49 -1.91
CA LEU A 60 16.14 -19.49 -0.88
C LEU A 60 17.22 -18.41 -0.87
N GLN A 61 18.50 -18.79 -1.00
CA GLN A 61 19.60 -17.84 -1.12
C GLN A 61 19.52 -16.98 -2.40
N SER A 62 19.01 -17.54 -3.51
CA SER A 62 18.86 -16.80 -4.77
C SER A 62 17.70 -15.80 -4.77
N ILE A 63 16.66 -16.04 -3.97
CA ILE A 63 15.47 -15.17 -3.87
C ILE A 63 15.52 -14.25 -2.64
N GLU A 64 16.38 -14.53 -1.66
CA GLU A 64 16.57 -13.66 -0.51
C GLU A 64 17.20 -12.35 -0.96
N ALA A 65 16.55 -11.24 -0.62
CA ALA A 65 17.12 -9.92 -0.84
C ALA A 65 18.42 -9.78 -0.01
N PRO A 66 19.43 -9.05 -0.52
CA PRO A 66 20.65 -8.81 0.24
C PRO A 66 20.32 -8.18 1.59
N PRO A 67 21.10 -8.48 2.65
CA PRO A 67 20.84 -7.96 3.98
C PRO A 67 20.80 -6.42 3.93
N LYS A 68 19.72 -5.85 4.45
CA LYS A 68 19.56 -4.40 4.52
C LYS A 68 20.51 -3.89 5.61
N VAL A 69 21.39 -2.98 5.21
CA VAL A 69 22.42 -2.40 6.08
C VAL A 69 22.06 -0.96 6.39
N ASN A 70 22.47 -0.47 7.57
CA ASN A 70 22.39 0.94 7.90
C ASN A 70 23.15 1.76 6.84
N ARG A 71 22.46 2.72 6.23
CA ARG A 71 23.03 3.59 5.21
C ARG A 71 22.74 5.04 5.58
N PRO A 72 23.76 5.85 5.88
CA PRO A 72 23.55 7.28 6.13
C PRO A 72 23.16 8.00 4.84
N ASN A 73 22.42 9.11 4.97
CA ASN A 73 21.97 9.93 3.86
C ASN A 73 22.62 11.33 3.92
N HIS A 74 23.87 11.42 3.47
CA HIS A 74 24.62 12.68 3.47
C HIS A 74 23.99 13.77 2.58
N GLU A 75 23.30 13.38 1.50
CA GLU A 75 22.59 14.32 0.63
C GLU A 75 21.40 14.97 1.35
N LEU A 76 20.63 14.19 2.11
CA LEU A 76 19.55 14.72 2.95
C LEU A 76 20.09 15.72 3.98
N GLU A 77 21.18 15.38 4.67
CA GLU A 77 21.79 16.28 5.67
C GLU A 77 22.30 17.58 5.03
N LYS A 78 22.89 17.51 3.83
CA LYS A 78 23.27 18.69 3.06
C LYS A 78 22.04 19.54 2.72
N ARG A 79 20.97 18.94 2.21
CA ARG A 79 19.71 19.63 1.89
C ARG A 79 19.11 20.31 3.11
N LYS A 80 19.04 19.63 4.25
CA LYS A 80 18.57 20.19 5.54
C LYS A 80 19.40 21.39 5.97
N SER A 81 20.74 21.31 5.88
CA SER A 81 21.61 22.44 6.26
C SER A 81 21.39 23.70 5.40
N SER A 82 21.13 23.50 4.11
CA SER A 82 20.86 24.56 3.14
C SER A 82 19.39 25.01 3.09
N TYR A 83 18.50 24.35 3.84
CA TYR A 83 17.06 24.57 3.77
C TYR A 83 16.69 25.97 4.19
N ARG A 84 15.98 26.71 3.33
CA ARG A 84 15.45 28.03 3.66
C ARG A 84 14.01 28.09 3.19
N TYR A 85 13.12 28.46 4.10
CA TYR A 85 11.75 28.75 3.75
C TYR A 85 11.65 30.08 2.99
N THR A 86 10.98 30.05 1.85
CA THR A 86 10.63 31.23 1.07
C THR A 86 9.14 31.50 1.21
N LEU A 87 8.75 32.76 1.40
CA LEU A 87 7.36 33.15 1.53
C LEU A 87 6.58 32.90 0.24
N GLY A 88 5.34 32.47 0.36
CA GLY A 88 4.41 32.28 -0.73
C GLY A 88 3.13 33.08 -0.55
N LYS A 89 2.22 32.94 -1.52
CA LYS A 89 0.91 33.61 -1.47
C LYS A 89 0.06 33.02 -0.36
N GLY A 90 -0.68 33.86 0.37
CA GLY A 90 -1.55 33.44 1.47
C GLY A 90 -0.87 33.29 2.83
N ASP A 91 0.48 33.30 2.91
CA ASP A 91 1.16 33.31 4.21
C ASP A 91 0.77 34.53 5.03
N VAL A 92 0.81 34.39 6.35
CA VAL A 92 0.50 35.48 7.27
C VAL A 92 1.76 35.86 8.01
N LEU A 93 2.17 37.13 7.88
CA LEU A 93 3.39 37.66 8.50
C LEU A 93 3.08 38.46 9.76
N ASN A 94 3.86 38.26 10.80
CA ASN A 94 3.91 39.14 11.96
C ASN A 94 5.13 40.05 11.81
N ILE A 95 4.88 41.35 11.62
CA ILE A 95 5.93 42.36 11.47
C ILE A 95 5.87 43.27 12.70
N ARG A 96 7.00 43.40 13.40
CA ARG A 96 7.15 44.30 14.54
C ARG A 96 8.29 45.28 14.29
N VAL A 97 8.02 46.55 14.57
CA VAL A 97 9.01 47.63 14.59
C VAL A 97 9.21 48.03 16.05
N TRP A 98 10.40 47.78 16.59
CA TRP A 98 10.69 48.11 17.99
C TRP A 98 10.65 49.61 18.22
N TYR A 99 10.23 50.02 19.42
CA TYR A 99 10.02 51.43 19.81
C TYR A 99 8.97 52.21 18.99
N HIS A 100 8.21 51.51 18.14
CA HIS A 100 7.13 52.08 17.30
C HIS A 100 5.82 51.27 17.47
N PRO A 101 5.14 51.39 18.63
CA PRO A 101 3.89 50.68 18.87
C PRO A 101 2.76 51.08 17.92
N ASP A 102 2.80 52.30 17.39
CA ASP A 102 1.91 52.83 16.35
C ASP A 102 1.91 51.97 15.07
N LEU A 103 3.07 51.39 14.71
CA LEU A 103 3.22 50.51 13.55
C LEU A 103 2.93 49.04 13.83
N ASN A 104 2.75 48.68 15.11
CA ASN A 104 2.55 47.31 15.57
C ASN A 104 1.09 47.02 15.96
N THR A 105 0.23 48.03 15.96
CA THR A 105 -1.19 47.85 16.28
C THR A 105 -1.96 47.43 15.03
N PRO A 106 -2.77 46.35 15.10
CA PRO A 106 -3.57 45.90 13.98
C PRO A 106 -4.81 46.78 13.80
N ALA A 107 -4.61 48.09 13.64
CA ALA A 107 -5.65 48.95 13.13
C ALA A 107 -5.71 48.75 11.60
N THR A 108 -6.71 47.98 11.16
CA THR A 108 -7.27 48.02 9.79
C THR A 108 -6.38 47.65 8.60
N ILE A 109 -5.24 46.97 8.78
CA ILE A 109 -4.39 46.53 7.65
C ILE A 109 -4.78 45.11 7.21
N GLY A 110 -5.81 45.00 6.37
CA GLY A 110 -5.94 43.88 5.42
C GLY A 110 -7.15 42.95 5.50
N ALA A 111 -8.05 43.05 6.49
CA ALA A 111 -9.31 42.30 6.44
C ALA A 111 -10.37 43.08 5.63
N PRO A 112 -11.05 42.49 4.63
CA PRO A 112 -12.25 43.12 4.07
C PRO A 112 -13.28 43.24 5.19
N SER A 113 -13.53 44.47 5.61
CA SER A 113 -14.59 44.83 6.54
C SER A 113 -15.95 44.58 5.88
N SER A 114 -16.52 43.39 6.09
CA SER A 114 -17.96 43.24 6.05
C SER A 114 -18.50 43.62 7.43
N ASN A 115 -19.11 44.80 7.50
CA ASN A 115 -19.95 45.36 8.57
C ASN A 115 -19.30 46.51 9.34
N ALA A 116 -19.50 47.71 8.79
CA ALA A 116 -19.52 48.93 9.56
C ALA A 116 -20.71 48.92 10.54
N GLY A 117 -20.42 49.10 11.82
CA GLY A 117 -21.40 49.44 12.84
C GLY A 117 -21.57 48.40 13.93
N THR A 118 -20.72 48.47 14.96
CA THR A 118 -21.12 48.61 16.38
C THR A 118 -19.86 48.62 17.23
N LEU A 119 -19.66 49.72 17.94
CA LEU A 119 -18.69 49.89 19.02
C LEU A 119 -19.08 48.95 20.17
N SER A 120 -18.32 47.87 20.39
CA SER A 120 -18.47 47.02 21.59
C SER A 120 -17.16 46.89 22.33
N THR A 121 -17.10 47.64 23.43
CA THR A 121 -16.09 47.63 24.48
C THR A 121 -16.25 46.36 25.32
N THR A 122 -15.82 45.21 24.82
CA THR A 122 -15.62 43.98 25.62
C THR A 122 -14.90 42.94 24.77
N LEU A 123 -13.60 42.73 25.00
CA LEU A 123 -12.83 41.48 24.82
C LEU A 123 -11.32 41.82 24.89
N GLN A 124 -10.84 42.09 26.10
CA GLN A 124 -9.43 42.29 26.47
C GLN A 124 -8.59 40.98 26.41
N ASN A 125 -9.06 39.92 25.74
CA ASN A 125 -8.41 38.60 25.67
C ASN A 125 -8.27 38.02 24.25
N GLN A 126 -8.11 38.89 23.23
CA GLN A 126 -7.70 38.50 21.86
C GLN A 126 -6.45 39.30 21.45
N GLN A 127 -5.46 39.38 22.33
CA GLN A 127 -4.16 39.92 21.95
C GLN A 127 -3.41 38.88 21.09
N SER A 128 -3.09 39.29 19.86
CA SER A 128 -2.30 38.61 18.83
C SER A 128 -3.02 37.52 18.02
N ASN A 129 -3.52 37.89 16.84
CA ASN A 129 -3.27 37.16 15.58
C ASN A 129 -3.74 37.88 14.29
N ASN A 130 -3.81 39.22 14.28
CA ASN A 130 -4.00 39.96 13.02
C ASN A 130 -2.63 40.17 12.35
N GLY A 131 -2.06 39.12 11.78
CA GLY A 131 -0.88 39.25 10.93
C GLY A 131 -1.23 39.81 9.55
N ILE A 132 -0.23 40.27 8.81
CA ILE A 132 -0.37 40.82 7.46
C ILE A 132 -0.31 39.66 6.46
N TRP A 133 -1.40 39.41 5.76
CA TRP A 133 -1.48 38.36 4.75
C TRP A 133 -0.78 38.76 3.45
N VAL A 134 -0.11 37.80 2.82
CA VAL A 134 0.47 37.95 1.48
C VAL A 134 -0.65 37.78 0.46
N ASN A 135 -0.92 38.84 -0.30
CA ASN A 135 -2.01 38.85 -1.28
C ASN A 135 -1.71 37.98 -2.52
N ASP A 136 -2.68 37.85 -3.42
CA ASP A 136 -2.58 37.04 -4.65
C ASP A 136 -1.48 37.50 -5.62
N HIS A 137 -1.07 38.77 -5.52
CA HIS A 137 0.05 39.35 -6.26
C HIS A 137 1.41 39.08 -5.60
N GLY A 138 1.44 38.38 -4.46
CA GLY A 138 2.66 38.09 -3.72
C GLY A 138 3.22 39.29 -2.94
N ARG A 139 2.37 40.26 -2.61
CA ARG A 139 2.74 41.50 -1.93
C ARG A 139 2.08 41.63 -0.57
N ILE A 140 2.70 42.42 0.30
CA ILE A 140 2.13 42.90 1.55
C ILE A 140 2.05 44.43 1.51
N PHE A 141 1.13 45.01 2.27
CA PHE A 141 1.10 46.44 2.54
C PHE A 141 1.64 46.70 3.95
N PHE A 142 2.58 47.63 4.08
CA PHE A 142 3.09 48.07 5.37
C PHE A 142 3.05 49.61 5.46
N PRO A 143 2.61 50.21 6.60
CA PRO A 143 2.51 51.66 6.72
C PRO A 143 3.84 52.36 6.44
N LEU A 144 3.77 53.60 5.92
CA LEU A 144 4.89 54.44 5.47
C LEU A 144 5.65 53.89 4.25
N VAL A 145 5.75 52.57 4.10
CA VAL A 145 6.51 51.91 3.03
C VAL A 145 5.65 51.58 1.81
N GLY A 146 4.36 51.34 2.00
CA GLY A 146 3.42 50.93 0.96
C GLY A 146 3.53 49.44 0.64
N GLU A 147 3.31 49.08 -0.63
CA GLU A 147 3.37 47.70 -1.08
C GLU A 147 4.81 47.19 -1.25
N ILE A 148 5.04 45.95 -0.81
CA ILE A 148 6.33 45.25 -0.92
C ILE A 148 6.08 43.84 -1.43
N THR A 149 6.83 43.44 -2.45
CA THR A 149 6.80 42.06 -2.96
C THR A 149 7.60 41.16 -2.02
N VAL A 150 6.96 40.12 -1.49
CA VAL A 150 7.56 39.18 -0.52
C VAL A 150 7.61 37.75 -1.02
N VAL A 151 6.83 37.40 -2.03
CA VAL A 151 6.85 36.05 -2.63
C VAL A 151 8.25 35.67 -3.11
N GLY A 152 8.68 34.45 -2.79
CA GLY A 152 10.00 33.92 -3.12
C GLY A 152 11.14 34.47 -2.26
N LYS A 153 10.88 35.41 -1.34
CA LYS A 153 11.89 35.95 -0.42
C LYS A 153 11.92 35.16 0.88
N THR A 154 13.10 35.09 1.48
CA THR A 154 13.26 34.65 2.87
C THR A 154 12.88 35.76 3.83
N ILE A 155 12.57 35.39 5.08
CA ILE A 155 12.25 36.33 6.16
C ILE A 155 13.35 37.41 6.30
N ASN A 156 14.62 37.00 6.26
CA ASN A 156 15.77 37.90 6.38
C ASN A 156 15.85 38.94 5.25
N GLN A 157 15.49 38.54 4.03
CA GLN A 157 15.44 39.46 2.89
C GLN A 157 14.31 40.47 3.05
N VAL A 158 13.13 40.04 3.51
CA VAL A 158 12.00 40.94 3.77
C VAL A 158 12.31 41.92 4.90
N GLN A 159 12.94 41.44 5.98
CA GLN A 159 13.36 42.29 7.10
C GLN A 159 14.38 43.36 6.67
N SER A 160 15.37 42.97 5.87
CA SER A 160 16.40 43.89 5.36
C SER A 160 15.79 44.96 4.45
N GLU A 161 14.85 44.55 3.59
CA GLU A 161 14.14 45.47 2.70
C GLU A 161 13.23 46.44 3.46
N LEU A 162 12.45 45.95 4.43
CA LEU A 162 11.62 46.78 5.29
C LEU A 162 12.45 47.80 6.06
N SER A 163 13.53 47.36 6.71
CA SER A 163 14.43 48.25 7.46
C SER A 163 15.03 49.33 6.54
N SER A 164 15.47 48.95 5.35
CA SER A 164 16.00 49.89 4.36
C SER A 164 14.97 50.94 3.92
N ARG A 165 13.74 50.52 3.60
CA ARG A 165 12.67 51.43 3.17
C ARG A 165 12.15 52.32 4.30
N LEU A 166 12.11 51.82 5.55
CA LEU A 166 11.66 52.57 6.73
C LEU A 166 12.66 53.65 7.17
N LYS A 167 13.95 53.55 6.83
CA LYS A 167 14.97 54.56 7.17
C LYS A 167 14.63 55.98 6.68
N ARG A 168 13.77 56.11 5.68
CA ARG A 168 13.28 57.40 5.16
C ARG A 168 12.33 58.12 6.13
N TYR A 169 11.73 57.38 7.05
CA TYR A 169 10.70 57.89 7.96
C TYR A 169 11.08 57.74 9.43
N ILE A 170 11.89 56.73 9.75
CA ILE A 170 12.30 56.36 11.10
C ILE A 170 13.82 56.33 11.18
N LYS A 171 14.40 56.94 12.22
CA LYS A 171 15.84 56.86 12.48
C LYS A 171 16.19 55.49 13.07
N ASN A 172 17.08 54.75 12.41
CA ASN A 172 17.58 53.43 12.85
C ASN A 172 16.47 52.38 13.14
N PRO A 173 15.57 52.08 12.20
CA PRO A 173 14.44 51.19 12.43
C PRO A 173 14.91 49.75 12.69
N GLN A 174 14.48 49.20 13.83
CA GLN A 174 14.69 47.80 14.20
C GLN A 174 13.43 47.01 13.86
N VAL A 175 13.50 46.22 12.79
CA VAL A 175 12.36 45.46 12.26
C VAL A 175 12.59 43.98 12.55
N GLU A 176 11.55 43.33 13.04
CA GLU A 176 11.45 41.88 13.21
C GLU A 176 10.31 41.37 12.33
N VAL A 177 10.55 40.29 11.59
CA VAL A 177 9.56 39.65 10.73
C VAL A 177 9.52 38.18 11.08
N ASN A 178 8.34 37.63 11.33
CA ASN A 178 8.10 36.21 11.56
C ASN A 178 6.88 35.76 10.74
N VAL A 179 6.79 34.47 10.42
CA VAL A 179 5.58 33.89 9.83
C VAL A 179 4.65 33.48 10.96
N ALA A 180 3.47 34.11 11.03
CA ALA A 180 2.42 33.74 11.97
C ALA A 180 1.70 32.46 11.52
N GLU A 181 1.42 32.34 10.22
CA GLU A 181 0.79 31.16 9.65
C GLU A 181 1.41 30.79 8.30
N PHE A 182 1.82 29.53 8.19
CA PHE A 182 2.34 28.92 6.98
C PHE A 182 1.16 28.35 6.17
N ARG A 183 0.73 29.08 5.15
CA ARG A 183 -0.47 28.73 4.36
C ARG A 183 -0.16 28.49 2.89
N SER A 184 0.99 28.97 2.42
CA SER A 184 1.36 28.96 1.01
C SER A 184 1.80 27.60 0.49
N GLN A 185 2.38 26.76 1.35
CA GLN A 185 3.06 25.53 0.97
C GLN A 185 2.63 24.38 1.86
N ARG A 186 2.31 23.22 1.26
CA ARG A 186 1.75 22.08 1.98
C ARG A 186 2.14 20.74 1.36
N VAL A 187 2.20 19.73 2.20
CA VAL A 187 2.31 18.31 1.84
C VAL A 187 1.00 17.63 2.18
N SER A 188 0.54 16.72 1.32
CA SER A 188 -0.64 15.90 1.58
C SER A 188 -0.23 14.53 2.10
N VAL A 189 -0.71 14.13 3.27
CA VAL A 189 -0.55 12.77 3.81
C VAL A 189 -1.89 12.05 3.80
N SER A 190 -1.95 10.87 3.20
CA SER A 190 -3.18 10.12 2.99
C SER A 190 -2.97 8.60 3.05
N GLY A 191 -4.09 7.87 3.11
CA GLY A 191 -4.08 6.41 3.19
C GLY A 191 -4.10 5.89 4.62
N SER A 192 -3.42 4.77 4.88
CA SER A 192 -3.38 4.05 6.16
C SER A 192 -2.49 4.72 7.20
N VAL A 193 -2.81 5.98 7.54
CA VAL A 193 -2.22 6.76 8.65
C VAL A 193 -3.29 7.10 9.70
N ARG A 194 -2.88 7.44 10.92
CA ARG A 194 -3.84 7.76 11.99
C ARG A 194 -4.58 9.07 11.76
N GLN A 195 -3.89 10.07 11.22
CA GLN A 195 -4.43 11.41 10.97
C GLN A 195 -4.05 11.85 9.56
N ALA A 196 -4.87 11.48 8.58
CA ALA A 196 -4.72 11.95 7.21
C ALA A 196 -5.06 13.44 7.13
N GLY A 197 -4.34 14.18 6.28
CA GLY A 197 -4.52 15.61 6.15
C GLY A 197 -3.37 16.31 5.45
N GLN A 198 -3.46 17.64 5.40
CA GLN A 198 -2.42 18.49 4.84
C GLN A 198 -1.53 19.01 5.98
N LEU A 199 -0.21 18.94 5.77
CA LEU A 199 0.79 19.45 6.68
C LEU A 199 1.49 20.67 6.06
N PRO A 200 1.56 21.81 6.77
CA PRO A 200 2.20 23.00 6.23
C PRO A 200 3.73 22.85 6.20
N ILE A 201 4.36 23.32 5.13
CA ILE A 201 5.82 23.47 5.06
C ILE A 201 6.21 24.74 5.82
N THR A 202 7.18 24.62 6.74
CA THR A 202 7.57 25.71 7.65
C THR A 202 9.04 26.11 7.49
N ASN A 203 9.55 26.96 8.38
CA ASN A 203 10.98 27.26 8.48
C ASN A 203 11.83 26.10 9.01
N VAL A 204 11.21 25.02 9.50
CA VAL A 204 11.87 23.76 9.87
C VAL A 204 11.79 22.79 8.69
N PRO A 205 12.91 22.19 8.24
CA PRO A 205 12.89 21.22 7.16
C PRO A 205 12.06 19.99 7.57
N MET A 206 11.04 19.66 6.77
CA MET A 206 10.17 18.51 7.01
C MET A 206 10.55 17.35 6.10
N THR A 207 10.80 16.18 6.69
CA THR A 207 11.11 14.95 5.96
C THR A 207 9.91 14.02 5.84
N LEU A 208 10.01 12.98 4.99
CA LEU A 208 8.99 11.93 4.87
C LEU A 208 8.63 11.31 6.23
N LEU A 209 9.65 11.02 7.05
CA LEU A 209 9.44 10.47 8.37
C LEU A 209 8.71 11.46 9.29
N ASP A 210 9.13 12.73 9.29
CA ASP A 210 8.48 13.77 10.10
C ASP A 210 7.00 13.92 9.73
N ALA A 211 6.68 13.91 8.43
CA ALA A 211 5.30 14.03 7.95
C ALA A 211 4.43 12.83 8.38
N ILE A 212 4.98 11.61 8.34
CA ILE A 212 4.27 10.41 8.81
C ILE A 212 4.07 10.46 10.32
N ASP A 213 5.08 10.88 11.08
CA ASP A 213 4.99 10.98 12.54
C ASP A 213 4.01 12.09 12.96
N LEU A 214 4.00 13.24 12.27
CA LEU A 214 3.01 14.30 12.45
C LEU A 214 1.58 13.85 12.10
N ALA A 215 1.42 12.91 11.16
CA ALA A 215 0.16 12.25 10.86
C ALA A 215 -0.22 11.15 11.89
N GLY A 216 0.48 11.09 13.03
CA GLY A 216 0.24 10.12 14.10
C GLY A 216 0.80 8.72 13.81
N GLY A 217 1.64 8.57 12.80
CA GLY A 217 2.19 7.29 12.36
C GLY A 217 1.23 6.49 11.47
N ILE A 218 1.75 5.38 10.94
CA ILE A 218 0.99 4.42 10.14
C ILE A 218 0.05 3.58 11.00
N THR A 219 -1.03 3.07 10.42
CA THR A 219 -1.95 2.14 11.11
C THR A 219 -1.43 0.70 11.05
N ASP A 220 -2.01 -0.19 11.87
CA ASP A 220 -1.64 -1.62 11.87
C ASP A 220 -2.00 -2.32 10.54
N GLN A 221 -2.85 -1.70 9.73
CA GLN A 221 -3.27 -2.19 8.42
C GLN A 221 -2.50 -1.54 7.27
N ALA A 222 -1.47 -0.75 7.56
CA ALA A 222 -0.64 -0.16 6.54
C ALA A 222 0.36 -1.17 5.96
N ASP A 223 0.76 -0.97 4.71
CA ASP A 223 1.95 -1.58 4.14
C ASP A 223 3.15 -0.61 4.27
N PRO A 224 4.07 -0.84 5.22
CA PRO A 224 5.20 0.04 5.47
C PRO A 224 6.31 -0.08 4.42
N GLN A 225 6.30 -1.10 3.56
CA GLN A 225 7.33 -1.34 2.54
C GLN A 225 7.02 -0.63 1.22
N SER A 226 5.76 -0.28 0.98
CA SER A 226 5.28 0.22 -0.32
C SER A 226 4.70 1.64 -0.26
N VAL A 227 5.18 2.48 0.67
CA VAL A 227 4.70 3.86 0.79
C VAL A 227 5.04 4.62 -0.49
N LYS A 228 4.06 5.34 -1.05
CA LYS A 228 4.24 6.14 -2.25
C LYS A 228 4.50 7.59 -1.88
N TRP A 229 5.61 8.13 -2.36
CA TRP A 229 5.93 9.54 -2.30
C TRP A 229 5.95 10.10 -3.72
N THR A 230 5.00 10.98 -4.04
CA THR A 230 4.94 11.68 -5.32
C THR A 230 5.58 13.04 -5.16
N HIS A 231 6.70 13.26 -5.85
CA HIS A 231 7.40 14.55 -5.88
C HIS A 231 7.43 15.08 -7.31
N LYS A 232 6.90 16.29 -7.52
CA LYS A 232 6.83 16.93 -8.85
C LYS A 232 6.24 16.03 -9.94
N GLY A 233 5.24 15.22 -9.57
CA GLY A 233 4.55 14.29 -10.49
C GLY A 233 5.27 12.97 -10.75
N VAL A 234 6.40 12.70 -10.09
CA VAL A 234 7.10 11.41 -10.17
C VAL A 234 6.85 10.62 -8.91
N ASP A 235 6.38 9.38 -9.07
CA ASP A 235 6.13 8.45 -7.97
C ASP A 235 7.42 7.73 -7.58
N HIS A 236 7.71 7.74 -6.29
CA HIS A 236 8.78 6.98 -5.66
C HIS A 236 8.20 6.03 -4.62
N THR A 237 8.64 4.77 -4.63
CA THR A 237 8.29 3.80 -3.59
C THR A 237 9.34 3.84 -2.49
N ILE A 238 8.88 4.03 -1.26
CA ILE A 238 9.69 4.22 -0.05
C ILE A 238 9.33 3.14 0.96
N SER A 239 10.35 2.54 1.57
CA SER A 239 10.17 1.61 2.68
C SER A 239 10.43 2.31 4.02
N ILE A 240 9.35 2.57 4.75
CA ILE A 240 9.40 3.11 6.12
C ILE A 240 9.92 2.07 7.10
N GLU A 241 9.65 0.79 6.83
CA GLU A 241 10.22 -0.32 7.61
C GLU A 241 11.74 -0.31 7.50
N ASP A 242 12.31 -0.10 6.31
CA ASP A 242 13.77 -0.06 6.15
C ASP A 242 14.39 1.15 6.84
N LEU A 243 13.69 2.28 6.80
CA LEU A 243 14.10 3.47 7.51
C LEU A 243 14.14 3.26 9.02
N ARG A 244 13.13 2.61 9.61
CA ARG A 244 12.96 2.47 11.07
C ARG A 244 13.68 1.25 11.65
N ALA A 245 13.54 0.09 11.01
CA ALA A 245 14.07 -1.18 11.50
C ALA A 245 15.52 -1.41 11.07
N ASN A 246 15.86 -1.04 9.83
CA ASN A 246 17.18 -1.30 9.25
C ASN A 246 18.11 -0.07 9.28
N GLY A 247 17.59 1.10 9.64
CA GLY A 247 18.36 2.35 9.69
C GLY A 247 18.82 2.82 8.31
N ASP A 248 18.08 2.48 7.24
CA ASP A 248 18.37 2.97 5.90
C ASP A 248 17.85 4.40 5.73
N ALA A 249 18.68 5.38 6.10
CA ALA A 249 18.33 6.79 5.99
C ALA A 249 18.16 7.26 4.53
N THR A 250 18.58 6.46 3.54
CA THR A 250 18.43 6.81 2.11
C THR A 250 16.97 6.82 1.67
N GLN A 251 16.09 6.12 2.41
CA GLN A 251 14.63 6.14 2.25
C GLN A 251 14.00 7.45 2.72
N ASN A 252 14.69 8.24 3.54
CA ASN A 252 14.15 9.50 4.05
C ASN A 252 14.50 10.64 3.08
N HIS A 253 13.49 11.42 2.70
CA HIS A 253 13.64 12.52 1.76
C HIS A 253 13.06 13.80 2.35
N LEU A 254 13.68 14.93 1.98
CA LEU A 254 13.18 16.26 2.32
C LEU A 254 11.96 16.57 1.44
N LEU A 255 10.86 16.96 2.06
CA LEU A 255 9.62 17.25 1.38
C LEU A 255 9.59 18.69 0.87
N SER A 256 8.80 18.90 -0.18
CA SER A 256 8.54 20.19 -0.78
C SER A 256 7.05 20.44 -0.97
N ASP A 257 6.69 21.67 -1.30
CA ASP A 257 5.32 22.03 -1.63
C ASP A 257 4.75 21.16 -2.75
N GLY A 258 3.51 20.70 -2.55
CA GLY A 258 2.79 19.86 -3.50
C GLY A 258 3.13 18.36 -3.43
N ASP A 259 4.04 17.96 -2.55
CA ASP A 259 4.33 16.53 -2.36
C ASP A 259 3.12 15.78 -1.81
N ILE A 260 2.95 14.54 -2.27
CA ILE A 260 1.88 13.64 -1.84
C ILE A 260 2.51 12.39 -1.24
N ILE A 261 2.11 12.06 -0.02
CA ILE A 261 2.48 10.84 0.68
C ILE A 261 1.21 10.00 0.77
N TYR A 262 1.24 8.83 0.14
CA TYR A 262 0.17 7.86 0.18
C TYR A 262 0.68 6.56 0.80
N VAL A 263 0.10 6.22 1.96
CA VAL A 263 0.39 4.96 2.66
C VAL A 263 -0.67 3.93 2.25
N PRO A 264 -0.32 2.91 1.45
CA PRO A 264 -1.29 1.90 1.06
C PRO A 264 -1.72 1.04 2.26
N SER A 265 -2.94 0.50 2.14
CA SER A 265 -3.45 -0.51 3.06
C SER A 265 -3.07 -1.92 2.59
N ASN A 266 -2.78 -2.81 3.54
CA ASN A 266 -2.62 -4.24 3.33
C ASN A 266 -3.91 -5.04 3.60
N GLU A 267 -5.08 -4.40 3.71
CA GLU A 267 -6.35 -5.07 3.99
C GLU A 267 -6.71 -6.13 2.93
N ASN A 268 -6.33 -5.88 1.68
CA ASN A 268 -6.55 -6.79 0.56
C ASN A 268 -5.36 -7.72 0.27
N SER A 269 -4.27 -7.61 1.02
CA SER A 269 -3.12 -8.49 0.89
C SER A 269 -3.45 -9.84 1.54
N LYS A 270 -3.85 -10.81 0.73
CA LYS A 270 -4.24 -12.15 1.18
C LYS A 270 -3.40 -13.23 0.50
N VAL A 271 -3.26 -14.36 1.19
CA VAL A 271 -2.78 -15.62 0.63
C VAL A 271 -3.88 -16.66 0.77
N PHE A 272 -3.94 -17.62 -0.14
CA PHE A 272 -4.98 -18.64 -0.15
C PHE A 272 -4.37 -19.98 0.19
N VAL A 273 -4.86 -20.66 1.24
CA VAL A 273 -4.42 -22.02 1.59
C VAL A 273 -5.52 -23.00 1.24
N LEU A 274 -5.24 -23.89 0.29
CA LEU A 274 -6.19 -24.80 -0.34
C LEU A 274 -5.66 -26.24 -0.38
N GLY A 275 -6.57 -27.20 -0.65
CA GLY A 275 -6.24 -28.62 -0.77
C GLY A 275 -6.36 -29.37 0.56
N GLU A 276 -5.52 -30.40 0.76
CA GLU A 276 -5.54 -31.30 1.93
C GLU A 276 -4.85 -30.66 3.15
N VAL A 277 -5.46 -29.59 3.64
CA VAL A 277 -5.13 -28.92 4.89
C VAL A 277 -6.29 -29.04 5.86
N THR A 278 -6.03 -28.93 7.15
CA THR A 278 -7.07 -29.03 8.19
C THR A 278 -8.18 -27.99 7.99
N ARG A 279 -7.82 -26.76 7.59
CA ARG A 279 -8.78 -25.68 7.28
C ARG A 279 -8.34 -24.91 6.04
N GLN A 280 -9.13 -25.01 4.97
CA GLN A 280 -8.94 -24.17 3.79
C GLN A 280 -9.46 -22.76 4.08
N SER A 281 -8.62 -21.75 3.86
CA SER A 281 -8.97 -20.36 4.16
C SER A 281 -8.13 -19.36 3.37
N SER A 282 -8.66 -18.14 3.25
CA SER A 282 -7.85 -16.98 2.86
C SER A 282 -7.25 -16.36 4.11
N LEU A 283 -5.93 -16.31 4.21
CA LEU A 283 -5.20 -15.69 5.31
C LEU A 283 -4.81 -14.27 4.92
N ARG A 284 -4.94 -13.35 5.86
CA ARG A 284 -4.49 -11.99 5.66
C ARG A 284 -2.99 -11.88 5.94
N MET A 285 -2.28 -11.16 5.08
CA MET A 285 -0.85 -10.91 5.27
C MET A 285 -0.63 -9.82 6.32
N PRO A 286 0.14 -10.08 7.38
CA PRO A 286 0.56 -9.03 8.30
C PRO A 286 1.63 -8.13 7.64
N PRO A 287 1.87 -6.90 8.16
CA PRO A 287 2.88 -5.98 7.62
C PRO A 287 4.29 -6.57 7.49
N LYS A 288 4.68 -7.47 8.40
CA LYS A 288 5.96 -8.20 8.39
C LYS A 288 6.04 -9.34 7.35
N GLY A 289 4.97 -9.53 6.57
CA GLY A 289 4.75 -10.66 5.68
C GLY A 289 4.46 -11.97 6.42
N ILE A 290 4.00 -12.98 5.68
CA ILE A 290 3.72 -14.33 6.19
C ILE A 290 4.63 -15.35 5.47
N THR A 291 5.12 -16.35 6.21
CA THR A 291 5.94 -17.43 5.64
C THR A 291 5.08 -18.60 5.20
N LEU A 292 5.59 -19.49 4.34
CA LEU A 292 4.87 -20.71 3.95
C LEU A 292 4.52 -21.56 5.17
N THR A 293 5.45 -21.72 6.11
CA THR A 293 5.21 -22.49 7.35
C THR A 293 4.19 -21.82 8.26
N GLU A 294 4.22 -20.49 8.40
CA GLU A 294 3.23 -19.73 9.19
C GLU A 294 1.83 -19.85 8.59
N ALA A 295 1.70 -19.67 7.27
CA ALA A 295 0.43 -19.83 6.56
C ALA A 295 -0.16 -21.25 6.72
N MET A 296 0.68 -22.28 6.56
CA MET A 296 0.27 -23.66 6.80
C MET A 296 -0.16 -23.90 8.24
N SER A 297 0.51 -23.28 9.20
CA SER A 297 0.18 -23.40 10.63
C SER A 297 -1.15 -22.74 10.97
N GLU A 298 -1.43 -21.55 10.43
CA GLU A 298 -2.71 -20.86 10.60
C GLU A 298 -3.89 -21.65 9.98
N ALA A 299 -3.65 -22.32 8.86
CA ALA A 299 -4.56 -23.28 8.25
C ALA A 299 -4.73 -24.60 9.05
N GLY A 300 -4.05 -24.74 10.19
CA GLY A 300 -4.13 -25.92 11.06
C GLY A 300 -3.25 -27.10 10.60
N GLY A 301 -2.28 -26.84 9.73
CA GLY A 301 -1.35 -27.84 9.19
C GLY A 301 -1.94 -28.66 8.04
N MET A 302 -1.11 -29.59 7.54
CA MET A 302 -1.55 -30.60 6.58
C MET A 302 -2.47 -31.62 7.26
N ASP A 303 -3.45 -32.12 6.52
CA ASP A 303 -4.19 -33.31 6.93
C ASP A 303 -3.23 -34.51 6.94
N GLN A 304 -2.84 -35.00 8.12
CA GLN A 304 -1.85 -36.07 8.23
C GLN A 304 -2.31 -37.42 7.65
N ILE A 305 -3.62 -37.60 7.45
CA ILE A 305 -4.19 -38.84 6.92
C ILE A 305 -4.26 -38.77 5.40
N HIS A 306 -4.73 -37.63 4.87
CA HIS A 306 -5.07 -37.53 3.45
C HIS A 306 -4.08 -36.74 2.59
N ALA A 307 -3.21 -35.92 3.20
CA ALA A 307 -2.26 -35.09 2.47
C ALA A 307 -1.03 -35.87 1.99
N ASN A 308 -0.49 -35.44 0.85
CA ASN A 308 0.82 -35.85 0.38
C ASN A 308 1.89 -34.85 0.84
N ALA A 309 2.73 -35.27 1.79
CA ALA A 309 3.80 -34.44 2.31
C ALA A 309 4.81 -33.96 1.25
N SER A 310 4.98 -34.65 0.11
CA SER A 310 5.87 -34.17 -0.95
C SER A 310 5.25 -33.13 -1.87
N GLY A 311 3.95 -32.86 -1.75
CA GLY A 311 3.21 -32.01 -2.68
C GLY A 311 2.59 -30.80 -2.00
N VAL A 312 3.41 -30.03 -1.29
CA VAL A 312 3.07 -28.67 -0.86
C VAL A 312 3.62 -27.69 -1.89
N PHE A 313 2.72 -26.92 -2.50
CA PHE A 313 3.04 -26.01 -3.58
C PHE A 313 2.66 -24.58 -3.22
N VAL A 314 3.46 -23.61 -3.68
CA VAL A 314 3.08 -22.20 -3.75
C VAL A 314 2.95 -21.84 -5.21
N ILE A 315 1.76 -21.45 -5.64
CA ILE A 315 1.48 -20.98 -6.99
C ILE A 315 1.47 -19.46 -6.95
N ARG A 316 2.39 -18.85 -7.69
CA ARG A 316 2.61 -17.40 -7.74
C ARG A 316 2.48 -16.90 -9.16
N ASN A 317 1.76 -15.80 -9.32
CA ASN A 317 1.74 -15.05 -10.58
C ASN A 317 2.90 -14.04 -10.58
N VAL A 318 3.75 -14.09 -11.60
CA VAL A 318 4.93 -13.26 -11.81
C VAL A 318 4.81 -12.58 -13.18
N PRO A 319 4.04 -11.48 -13.28
CA PRO A 319 3.77 -10.82 -14.56
C PRO A 319 5.01 -10.30 -15.30
N SER A 320 6.14 -10.14 -14.59
CA SER A 320 7.42 -9.76 -15.18
C SER A 320 8.04 -10.86 -16.05
N ASP A 321 7.67 -12.12 -15.82
CA ASP A 321 8.05 -13.25 -16.68
C ASP A 321 6.97 -13.41 -17.76
N ILE A 322 7.19 -12.75 -18.90
CA ILE A 322 6.21 -12.69 -20.00
C ILE A 322 5.96 -14.08 -20.59
N GLU A 323 7.02 -14.89 -20.72
CA GLU A 323 6.94 -16.24 -21.28
C GLU A 323 6.20 -17.18 -20.30
N LYS A 324 6.62 -17.18 -19.03
CA LYS A 324 6.13 -18.11 -18.01
C LYS A 324 5.72 -17.38 -16.73
N PRO A 325 4.55 -16.71 -16.72
CA PRO A 325 4.12 -15.88 -15.62
C PRO A 325 3.67 -16.69 -14.40
N ILE A 326 3.59 -18.03 -14.48
CA ILE A 326 3.16 -18.85 -13.35
C ILE A 326 4.39 -19.59 -12.79
N HIS A 327 4.80 -19.19 -11.60
CA HIS A 327 5.89 -19.84 -10.88
C HIS A 327 5.29 -20.73 -9.78
N VAL A 328 5.64 -22.01 -9.81
CA VAL A 328 5.18 -23.02 -8.85
C VAL A 328 6.37 -23.45 -8.00
N TYR A 329 6.32 -23.19 -6.71
CA TYR A 329 7.37 -23.57 -5.77
C TYR A 329 6.95 -24.80 -4.98
N GLN A 330 7.76 -25.86 -5.00
CA GLN A 330 7.43 -27.11 -4.33
C GLN A 330 8.27 -27.30 -3.08
N LEU A 331 7.62 -27.47 -1.92
CA LEU A 331 8.25 -27.91 -0.68
C LEU A 331 7.94 -29.37 -0.42
N ASN A 332 8.97 -30.17 -0.18
CA ASN A 332 8.83 -31.57 0.22
C ASN A 332 8.95 -31.69 1.74
N LEU A 333 7.84 -31.96 2.41
CA LEU A 333 7.71 -32.11 3.86
C LEU A 333 7.71 -33.58 4.32
N LYS A 334 8.16 -34.53 3.49
CA LYS A 334 8.40 -35.92 3.94
C LYS A 334 9.36 -35.96 5.13
N ASP A 335 10.30 -35.03 5.17
CA ASP A 335 11.11 -34.72 6.32
C ASP A 335 10.59 -33.44 6.99
N ALA A 336 10.23 -33.52 8.27
CA ALA A 336 9.74 -32.39 9.04
C ALA A 336 10.79 -31.27 9.19
N THR A 337 12.09 -31.55 9.03
CA THR A 337 13.11 -30.50 9.05
C THR A 337 12.95 -29.50 7.90
N ALA A 338 12.28 -29.90 6.81
CA ALA A 338 11.99 -29.02 5.68
C ALA A 338 11.04 -27.86 6.02
N TYR A 339 10.31 -27.89 7.16
CA TYR A 339 9.58 -26.73 7.67
C TYR A 339 10.50 -25.52 7.93
N ALA A 340 11.80 -25.75 8.20
CA ALA A 340 12.79 -24.68 8.32
C ALA A 340 12.97 -23.92 6.99
N LEU A 341 12.88 -24.61 5.85
CA LEU A 341 12.92 -23.98 4.52
C LEU A 341 11.64 -23.16 4.28
N GLY A 342 10.47 -23.71 4.65
CA GLY A 342 9.19 -23.01 4.56
C GLY A 342 9.12 -21.75 5.43
N ASN A 343 9.86 -21.70 6.54
CA ASN A 343 9.92 -20.51 7.40
C ASN A 343 10.76 -19.37 6.80
N ARG A 344 11.67 -19.69 5.87
CA ARG A 344 12.43 -18.68 5.11
C ARG A 344 11.74 -18.27 3.82
N PHE A 345 10.83 -19.10 3.31
CA PHE A 345 10.06 -18.79 2.12
C PHE A 345 8.90 -17.83 2.44
N LYS A 346 9.09 -16.54 2.09
CA LYS A 346 8.06 -15.50 2.25
C LYS A 346 7.02 -15.59 1.12
N LEU A 347 5.74 -15.60 1.52
CA LEU A 347 4.62 -15.53 0.58
C LEU A 347 4.39 -14.10 0.12
N GLN A 348 3.80 -13.95 -1.07
CA GLN A 348 3.40 -12.69 -1.68
C GLN A 348 1.88 -12.59 -1.75
N THR A 349 1.38 -11.37 -1.92
CA THR A 349 -0.06 -11.13 -2.08
C THR A 349 -0.60 -11.93 -3.28
N ASN A 350 -1.72 -12.59 -3.07
CA ASN A 350 -2.40 -13.51 -4.00
C ASN A 350 -1.68 -14.83 -4.28
N ASP A 351 -0.65 -15.19 -3.51
CA ASP A 351 -0.09 -16.55 -3.57
C ASP A 351 -1.16 -17.58 -3.17
N VAL A 352 -1.17 -18.71 -3.88
CA VAL A 352 -1.98 -19.87 -3.54
C VAL A 352 -1.07 -20.98 -3.02
N VAL A 353 -1.19 -21.28 -1.73
CA VAL A 353 -0.61 -22.46 -1.11
C VAL A 353 -1.55 -23.63 -1.34
N TYR A 354 -1.09 -24.67 -2.03
CA TYR A 354 -1.88 -25.83 -2.38
C TYR A 354 -1.21 -27.12 -1.87
N VAL A 355 -1.95 -27.93 -1.13
CA VAL A 355 -1.50 -29.23 -0.65
C VAL A 355 -2.21 -30.35 -1.39
N THR A 356 -1.45 -31.20 -2.08
CA THR A 356 -2.01 -32.34 -2.82
C THR A 356 -2.43 -33.49 -1.91
N ALA A 357 -3.42 -34.26 -2.36
CA ALA A 357 -3.81 -35.51 -1.72
C ALA A 357 -2.82 -36.65 -1.98
N ALA A 358 -2.68 -37.55 -0.99
CA ALA A 358 -1.91 -38.79 -1.09
C ALA A 358 -2.43 -39.67 -2.25
N PRO A 359 -1.56 -40.40 -2.97
CA PRO A 359 -1.98 -41.22 -4.10
C PRO A 359 -3.07 -42.26 -3.77
N VAL A 360 -3.10 -42.77 -2.52
CA VAL A 360 -4.03 -43.81 -2.06
C VAL A 360 -5.46 -43.26 -1.82
N THR A 361 -5.61 -41.98 -1.44
CA THR A 361 -6.93 -41.39 -1.14
C THR A 361 -7.75 -41.02 -2.38
N ARG A 362 -7.08 -40.84 -3.53
CA ARG A 362 -7.77 -40.69 -4.82
C ARG A 362 -8.50 -41.97 -5.23
N TRP A 363 -7.95 -43.13 -4.89
CA TRP A 363 -8.56 -44.43 -5.14
C TRP A 363 -9.71 -44.72 -4.16
N ASP A 364 -9.56 -44.44 -2.87
CA ASP A 364 -10.66 -44.62 -1.89
C ASP A 364 -11.87 -43.71 -2.19
N ARG A 365 -11.67 -42.53 -2.79
CA ARG A 365 -12.77 -41.66 -3.20
C ARG A 365 -13.55 -42.23 -4.40
N VAL A 366 -12.87 -42.87 -5.34
CA VAL A 366 -13.50 -43.60 -6.45
C VAL A 366 -14.20 -44.86 -5.95
N VAL A 367 -13.56 -45.59 -5.04
CA VAL A 367 -14.13 -46.83 -4.47
C VAL A 367 -15.32 -46.54 -3.56
N SER A 368 -15.28 -45.51 -2.70
CA SER A 368 -16.43 -45.13 -1.86
C SER A 368 -17.63 -44.63 -2.67
N GLN A 369 -17.40 -43.91 -3.78
CA GLN A 369 -18.45 -43.56 -4.74
C GLN A 369 -19.02 -44.80 -5.45
N ALA A 370 -18.18 -45.78 -5.78
CA ALA A 370 -18.61 -47.06 -6.37
C ALA A 370 -19.34 -47.98 -5.37
N VAL A 371 -18.93 -48.02 -4.11
CA VAL A 371 -19.56 -48.82 -3.05
C VAL A 371 -20.92 -48.24 -2.65
N GLY A 372 -21.10 -46.92 -2.69
CA GLY A 372 -22.42 -46.28 -2.56
C GLY A 372 -23.40 -46.69 -3.67
N LEU A 373 -22.91 -46.90 -4.89
CA LEU A 373 -23.70 -47.47 -5.99
C LEU A 373 -23.96 -48.97 -5.81
N ALA A 374 -23.00 -49.72 -5.26
CA ALA A 374 -23.18 -51.15 -5.00
C ALA A 374 -24.23 -51.43 -3.91
N ASN A 375 -24.28 -50.61 -2.85
CA ASN A 375 -25.27 -50.76 -1.77
C ASN A 375 -26.70 -50.38 -2.22
N THR A 376 -26.84 -49.46 -3.18
CA THR A 376 -28.14 -49.12 -3.78
C THR A 376 -28.63 -50.19 -4.76
N VAL A 377 -27.74 -50.78 -5.56
CA VAL A 377 -28.08 -51.93 -6.43
C VAL A 377 -28.43 -53.18 -5.61
N SER A 378 -27.74 -53.43 -4.50
CA SER A 378 -28.04 -54.55 -3.59
C SER A 378 -29.39 -54.38 -2.87
N ALA A 379 -29.80 -53.14 -2.57
CA ALA A 379 -31.11 -52.83 -2.00
C ALA A 379 -32.27 -53.02 -3.01
N VAL A 380 -32.04 -52.74 -4.30
CA VAL A 380 -33.02 -52.96 -5.37
C VAL A 380 -33.14 -54.45 -5.74
N ASN A 381 -32.06 -55.23 -5.60
CA ASN A 381 -32.08 -56.67 -5.90
C ASN A 381 -32.72 -57.53 -4.77
N ASN A 382 -32.86 -56.98 -3.56
CA ASN A 382 -33.56 -57.61 -2.43
C ASN A 382 -35.05 -57.20 -2.33
N SER A 383 -35.56 -56.42 -3.28
CA SER A 383 -36.94 -55.92 -3.31
C SER A 383 -37.77 -56.43 -4.50
N PHE A 384 -37.35 -57.51 -5.15
CA PHE A 384 -38.13 -58.27 -6.13
C PHE A 384 -38.17 -59.77 -5.80
#